data_AF-A0A2K9IYZ8-F1
#
_entry.id   AF-A0A2K9IYZ8-F1
#
_cell.length_a   1.000
_cell.length_b   1.000
_cell.length_c   1.000
_cell.angle_alpha   90.00
_cell.angle_beta   90.00
_cell.angle_gamma   90.00
#
_symmetry.space_group_name_H-M   'P 1'
#
loop_
_entity.id
_entity.type
_entity.pdbx_description
1 polymer ?
#
loop_
_entity_poly.entity_id
_entity_poly.type
_entity_poly.pdbx_seq_one_letter_code
_entity_poly.pdbx_strand_id
1 'polypeptide(L)' 'MNEKQLQDKLDELKSDYVRIQGDLDKLEYVRGRVSSAEEQLIRLEGEIAEIHRQLDAFNR' A
#
# COMPACT_ATOMS: atom_id res chain seq x y z
N MET A 1 -5.17 17.54 -6.72
CA MET A 1 -5.34 16.19 -7.28
C MET A 1 -6.80 16.02 -7.63
N ASN A 2 -7.11 15.39 -8.75
CA ASN A 2 -8.47 15.02 -9.13
C ASN A 2 -8.74 13.55 -8.79
N GLU A 3 -10.02 13.15 -8.68
CA GLU A 3 -10.45 11.80 -8.28
C GLU A 3 -9.68 10.69 -9.02
N LYS A 4 -9.52 10.85 -10.34
CA LYS A 4 -8.79 9.92 -11.19
C LYS A 4 -7.32 9.77 -10.77
N GLN A 5 -6.63 10.86 -10.42
CA GLN A 5 -5.25 10.79 -9.91
C GLN A 5 -5.16 10.07 -8.57
N LEU A 6 -6.16 10.23 -7.71
CA LEU A 6 -6.22 9.52 -6.43
C LEU A 6 -6.47 8.02 -6.65
N GLN A 7 -7.33 7.64 -7.60
CA GLN A 7 -7.53 6.25 -8.00
C GLN A 7 -6.29 5.63 -8.64
N ASP A 8 -5.64 6.31 -9.59
CA ASP A 8 -4.37 5.87 -10.17
C ASP A 8 -3.32 5.63 -9.08
N LYS A 9 -3.16 6.59 -8.16
CA LYS A 9 -2.20 6.45 -7.05
C LYS A 9 -2.60 5.31 -6.10
N LEU A 10 -3.89 5.09 -5.86
CA LEU A 10 -4.38 3.96 -5.07
C LEU A 10 -4.05 2.61 -5.70
N ASP A 11 -4.19 2.50 -7.02
CA ASP A 11 -3.86 1.29 -7.78
C ASP A 11 -2.35 1.01 -7.79
N GLU A 12 -1.52 2.06 -7.89
CA GLU A 12 -0.07 1.94 -7.71
C GLU A 12 0.27 1.42 -6.30
N LEU A 13 -0.26 2.05 -5.25
CA LEU A 13 -0.01 1.64 -3.87
C LEU A 13 -0.48 0.20 -3.59
N LYS A 14 -1.62 -0.23 -4.16
CA LYS A 14 -2.09 -1.62 -4.05
C LYS A 14 -1.17 -2.60 -4.77
N SER A 15 -0.66 -2.24 -5.95
CA SER A 15 0.29 -3.07 -6.68
C SER A 15 1.60 -3.24 -5.90
N ASP A 16 2.12 -2.17 -5.31
CA ASP A 16 3.30 -2.23 -4.45
C ASP A 16 3.04 -3.05 -3.18
N TYR A 17 1.87 -2.91 -2.56
CA TYR A 17 1.47 -3.71 -1.40
C TYR A 17 1.49 -5.21 -1.71
N VAL A 18 0.85 -5.64 -2.81
CA VAL A 18 0.82 -7.06 -3.22
C VAL A 18 2.23 -7.58 -3.51
N ARG A 19 3.08 -6.77 -4.13
CA ARG A 19 4.47 -7.14 -4.42
C ARG A 19 5.28 -7.33 -3.15
N ILE A 20 5.22 -6.38 -2.23
CA ILE A 20 5.95 -6.43 -0.96
C ILE A 20 5.44 -7.59 -0.11
N GLN A 21 4.14 -7.85 -0.08
CA GLN A 21 3.57 -9.00 0.62
C GLN A 21 4.13 -10.33 0.05
N GLY A 22 4.25 -10.44 -1.27
CA GLY A 22 4.86 -11.62 -1.91
C GLY A 22 6.37 -11.76 -1.63
N ASP A 23 7.10 -10.65 -1.51
CA ASP A 23 8.49 -10.66 -1.05
C ASP A 23 8.60 -11.02 0.44
N LEU A 24 7.65 -10.59 1.26
CA LEU A 24 7.59 -10.86 2.69
C LEU A 24 7.39 -12.36 2.97
N ASP A 25 6.47 -12.99 2.24
CA ASP A 25 6.21 -14.44 2.29
C ASP A 25 7.49 -15.25 1.98
N LYS A 26 8.26 -14.80 0.97
CA LYS A 26 9.56 -15.39 0.62
C LYS A 26 10.62 -15.12 1.69
N LEU A 27 10.68 -13.92 2.25
CA LEU A 27 11.66 -13.58 3.28
C LEU A 27 11.41 -14.33 4.59
N GLU A 28 10.14 -14.51 4.99
CA GLU A 28 9.76 -15.36 6.11
C GLU A 28 10.20 -16.81 5.86
N TYR A 29 9.99 -17.32 4.64
CA TYR A 29 10.42 -18.66 4.26
C TYR A 29 11.95 -18.84 4.41
N VAL A 30 12.73 -17.80 4.15
CA VAL A 30 14.21 -17.83 4.25
C VAL A 30 14.70 -17.49 5.68
N ARG A 31 13.81 -17.30 6.66
CA ARG A 31 14.10 -16.72 8.00
C ARG A 31 14.90 -15.42 7.92
N GLY A 32 14.69 -14.65 6.86
CA GLY A 32 15.26 -13.32 6.68
C GLY A 32 14.61 -12.29 7.60
N ARG A 33 15.21 -11.10 7.72
CA ARG A 33 14.60 -10.00 8.48
C ARG A 33 13.39 -9.45 7.71
N VAL A 34 12.19 -9.79 8.14
CA VAL A 34 10.93 -9.30 7.56
C VAL A 34 10.52 -7.90 8.05
N SER A 35 11.14 -7.40 9.12
CA SER A 35 10.78 -6.13 9.75
C SER A 35 10.79 -4.93 8.79
N SER A 36 11.68 -4.92 7.79
CA SER A 36 11.76 -3.84 6.81
C SER A 36 10.65 -3.91 5.74
N ALA A 37 10.12 -5.09 5.45
CA ALA A 37 9.00 -5.26 4.53
C ALA A 37 7.67 -4.97 5.26
N GLU A 38 7.54 -5.41 6.51
CA GLU A 38 6.37 -5.10 7.35
C GLU A 38 6.20 -3.59 7.56
N GLU A 39 7.29 -2.86 7.87
CA GLU A 39 7.21 -1.42 8.05
C GLU A 39 6.77 -0.69 6.78
N GLN A 40 7.13 -1.22 5.59
CA GLN A 40 6.68 -0.68 4.32
C GLN A 40 5.19 -0.97 4.07
N LEU A 41 4.70 -2.17 4.40
CA LEU A 41 3.28 -2.49 4.32
C LEU A 41 2.44 -1.57 5.20
N ILE A 42 2.87 -1.33 6.44
CA ILE A 42 2.18 -0.43 7.38
C ILE A 42 2.09 1.00 6.82
N ARG A 43 3.17 1.50 6.19
CA ARG A 43 3.17 2.81 5.53
C ARG A 43 2.21 2.85 4.35
N LEU A 44 2.23 1.82 3.51
CA LEU A 44 1.33 1.68 2.37
C LEU A 44 -0.14 1.66 2.79
N GLU A 45 -0.49 0.93 3.85
CA GLU A 45 -1.85 0.93 4.40
C GLU A 45 -2.27 2.33 4.87
N GLY A 46 -1.36 3.07 5.49
CA GLY A 46 -1.59 4.46 5.88
C GLY A 46 -1.90 5.36 4.69
N GLU A 47 -1.10 5.29 3.62
CA GLU A 47 -1.33 6.08 2.39
C GLU A 47 -2.63 5.67 1.68
N ILE A 48 -2.92 4.37 1.58
CA ILE A 48 -4.16 3.85 0.99
C ILE A 48 -5.38 4.38 1.74
N ALA A 49 -5.34 4.33 3.08
CA ALA A 49 -6.43 4.82 3.92
C ALA A 49 -6.63 6.34 3.77
N GLU A 50 -5.55 7.10 3.65
CA GLU A 50 -5.61 8.54 3.43
C GLU A 50 -6.19 8.88 2.05
N ILE A 51 -5.79 8.16 0.99
CA ILE A 51 -6.34 8.33 -0.34
C ILE A 51 -7.83 7.97 -0.38
N HIS A 52 -8.24 6.87 0.28
CA HIS A 52 -9.67 6.54 0.41
C HIS A 52 -10.45 7.64 1.12
N ARG A 53 -9.91 8.25 2.20
CA ARG A 53 -10.57 9.40 2.85
C ARG A 53 -10.70 10.59 1.93
N GLN A 54 -9.68 10.88 1.12
CA GLN A 54 -9.74 11.97 0.14
C GLN A 54 -10.78 11.67 -0.96
N LEU A 55 -10.83 10.44 -1.46
CA LEU A 55 -11.82 10.00 -2.45
C LEU A 55 -13.26 10.06 -1.90
N ASP A 56 -13.46 9.65 -0.64
CA ASP A 56 -14.76 9.74 0.04
C ASP A 56 -15.19 11.21 0.21
N ALA A 57 -14.24 12.09 0.59
CA ALA A 57 -14.48 13.52 0.67
C ALA A 57 -14.77 14.18 -0.69
N PHE A 58 -14.22 13.65 -1.79
CA PHE A 58 -14.52 14.11 -3.15
C PHE A 58 -15.91 13.68 -3.64
N ASN A 59 -16.41 12.55 -3.17
CA ASN A 59 -17.71 11.99 -3.57
C ASN A 59 -18.90 12.47 -2.71
N ARG A 60 -18.67 13.43 -1.80
CA ARG A 60 -19.64 13.94 -0.84
C ARG A 60 -20.04 15.38 -1.14
#